data_AF-A0A0A2KCR4-F1
#
_entry.id   AF-A0A0A2KCR4-F1
#
_cell.length_a   1.000
_cell.length_b   1.000
_cell.length_c   1.000
_cell.angle_alpha   90.00
_cell.angle_beta   90.00
_cell.angle_gamma   90.00
#
_symmetry.space_group_name_H-M   'P 1'
#
loop_
_entity.id
_entity.type
_entity.pdbx_description
1 polymer ?
#
loop_
_entity_poly.entity_id
_entity_poly.type
_entity_poly.pdbx_seq_one_letter_code
_entity_poly.pdbx_strand_id
1 'polypeptide(L)'
;MGPAHPTLLHSPLFFNAPLNQHNMEPAQLQLARPLAPLLRNAGTTQPSVHNDRVALRYMGHWASFVQDVMTMFHSTPITHQVPINNESENYVVGSELGLSGRFVRNLCDPVIQALMPLPEMSSVRFADFQALAFSDRVVPDVAFGLVMNPESSDSLDEISMVGEFKTPWTLNFHQMEINCPNPHPRLETLIGQVTTQMRMAQVRYAFLTTYNFTVFVKRASDLSYLLSQPIRYDCQGPSLREMFFGFCLLSRSDPNYHESDPDTATRLRGISGLRASERLCLLRSHEVPPPGTPQTITSTSVAVECGTSTPVIVNCVEQLSLPDNQEKVVWLAEINGVRRVLKCWIPDLDALFDNEAYVYHRLETAHPAGSYLFPKCIARGQVICSSLFPQGYVIIMEYREGERLSDIWHMLNAAERAHIENECLKAIHALRAISIRLDDPGKHNVLYARESRAVTLLDFEVAAPLAANTFIPTSYEMGEIFNSSSLRTGEQGG
;
A
#
# COMPACT_ATOMS: atom_id res chain seq x y z
N MET A 1 34.88 -41.57 -55.39
CA MET A 1 35.86 -41.15 -54.36
C MET A 1 35.53 -39.72 -53.98
N GLY A 2 34.90 -39.55 -52.82
CA GLY A 2 34.63 -38.28 -52.16
C GLY A 2 34.50 -38.60 -50.68
N PRO A 3 35.28 -37.95 -49.79
CA PRO A 3 35.45 -38.45 -48.43
C PRO A 3 34.24 -38.12 -47.55
N ALA A 4 33.93 -39.06 -46.67
CA ALA A 4 32.92 -38.94 -45.63
C ALA A 4 33.31 -37.88 -44.59
N HIS A 5 32.39 -36.99 -44.25
CA HIS A 5 32.47 -36.11 -43.09
C HIS A 5 32.11 -36.90 -41.82
N PRO A 6 32.92 -36.87 -40.75
CA PRO A 6 32.53 -37.44 -39.46
C PRO A 6 31.73 -36.43 -38.63
N THR A 7 30.56 -36.87 -38.18
CA THR A 7 29.67 -36.18 -37.25
C THR A 7 30.30 -36.12 -35.85
N LEU A 8 30.60 -34.92 -35.36
CA LEU A 8 31.02 -34.67 -33.97
C LEU A 8 29.80 -34.72 -33.05
N LEU A 9 29.67 -35.81 -32.30
CA LEU A 9 28.80 -35.90 -31.12
C LEU A 9 29.43 -35.08 -29.99
N HIS A 10 28.92 -33.88 -29.73
CA HIS A 10 29.16 -33.16 -28.48
C HIS A 10 28.26 -33.75 -27.39
N SER A 11 28.80 -34.65 -26.58
CA SER A 11 28.25 -34.98 -25.27
C SER A 11 28.50 -33.80 -24.32
N PRO A 12 27.48 -33.19 -23.68
CA PRO A 12 27.73 -32.28 -22.58
C PRO A 12 28.13 -33.11 -21.36
N LEU A 13 29.40 -33.00 -20.97
CA LEU A 13 29.89 -33.43 -19.67
C LEU A 13 29.21 -32.55 -18.60
N PHE A 14 28.06 -33.01 -18.11
CA PHE A 14 27.52 -32.53 -16.85
C PHE A 14 28.50 -32.91 -15.74
N PHE A 15 29.24 -31.92 -15.24
CA PHE A 15 29.87 -32.01 -13.93
C PHE A 15 28.77 -32.10 -12.87
N ASN A 16 28.30 -33.32 -12.58
CA ASN A 16 27.62 -33.62 -11.33
C ASN A 16 28.70 -33.60 -10.23
N ALA A 17 28.97 -32.42 -9.69
CA ALA A 17 29.58 -32.33 -8.38
C ALA A 17 28.58 -32.93 -7.37
N PRO A 18 28.95 -33.94 -6.57
CA PRO A 18 28.05 -34.48 -5.57
C PRO A 18 27.77 -33.38 -4.54
N LEU A 19 26.49 -33.08 -4.31
CA LEU A 19 26.03 -32.34 -3.14
C LEU A 19 26.66 -33.00 -1.90
N ASN A 20 27.52 -32.27 -1.19
CA ASN A 20 28.17 -32.73 0.04
C ASN A 20 27.10 -33.24 1.02
N GLN A 21 26.98 -34.57 1.17
CA GLN A 21 26.05 -35.26 2.07
C GLN A 21 26.34 -35.05 3.57
N HIS A 22 27.16 -34.05 3.95
CA HIS A 22 27.66 -33.92 5.32
C HIS A 22 26.88 -32.97 6.23
N ASN A 23 25.89 -32.23 5.74
CA ASN A 23 25.10 -31.30 6.56
C ASN A 23 23.59 -31.51 6.36
N MET A 24 23.08 -32.66 6.80
CA MET A 24 21.64 -32.94 6.90
C MET A 24 21.22 -32.94 8.38
N GLU A 25 19.99 -32.56 8.66
CA GLU A 25 19.40 -32.61 10.00
C GLU A 25 17.91 -32.97 9.98
N PRO A 26 17.32 -33.38 11.11
CA PRO A 26 15.88 -33.61 11.19
C PRO A 26 15.10 -32.36 10.80
N ALA A 27 14.09 -32.50 9.92
CA ALA A 27 13.29 -31.36 9.49
C ALA A 27 12.63 -30.60 10.65
N GLN A 28 12.19 -31.29 11.72
CA GLN A 28 11.70 -30.59 12.91
C GLN A 28 12.76 -29.71 13.57
N LEU A 29 14.03 -30.13 13.59
CA LEU A 29 15.08 -29.32 14.20
C LEU A 29 15.34 -28.06 13.39
N GLN A 30 15.32 -28.16 12.06
CA GLN A 30 15.44 -27.01 11.15
C GLN A 30 14.24 -26.05 11.28
N LEU A 31 13.02 -26.59 11.42
CA LEU A 31 11.81 -25.80 11.61
C LEU A 31 11.76 -25.16 13.01
N ALA A 32 12.21 -25.82 14.07
CA ALA A 32 12.16 -25.25 15.43
C ALA A 32 13.09 -24.04 15.65
N ARG A 33 14.05 -23.78 14.75
CA ARG A 33 14.98 -22.66 14.88
C ARG A 33 14.32 -21.29 14.60
N PRO A 34 14.69 -20.24 15.33
CA PRO A 34 14.29 -18.87 15.01
C PRO A 34 14.95 -18.39 13.71
N LEU A 35 14.41 -17.34 13.09
CA LEU A 35 15.06 -16.72 11.95
C LEU A 35 16.33 -15.97 12.38
N ALA A 36 17.34 -15.94 11.51
CA ALA A 36 18.51 -15.08 11.72
C ALA A 36 18.11 -13.59 11.78
N PRO A 37 18.69 -12.77 12.66
CA PRO A 37 18.40 -11.33 12.70
C PRO A 37 18.88 -10.63 11.42
N LEU A 38 18.15 -9.61 10.97
CA LEU A 38 18.60 -8.77 9.86
C LEU A 38 19.71 -7.81 10.29
N LEU A 39 20.76 -7.74 9.48
CA LEU A 39 21.72 -6.64 9.54
C LEU A 39 21.20 -5.49 8.69
N ARG A 40 21.13 -4.27 9.26
CA ARG A 40 20.64 -3.07 8.58
C ARG A 40 21.70 -1.98 8.59
N ASN A 41 21.87 -1.30 7.46
CA ASN A 41 22.57 -0.03 7.38
C ASN A 41 21.80 0.90 6.43
N ALA A 42 21.44 2.09 6.90
CA ALA A 42 20.46 2.96 6.24
C ALA A 42 19.13 2.24 5.92
N GLY A 43 18.35 2.76 4.98
CA GLY A 43 17.09 2.18 4.54
C GLY A 43 16.32 3.12 3.62
N THR A 44 15.43 2.57 2.81
CA THR A 44 14.39 3.35 2.12
C THR A 44 13.64 4.24 3.10
N THR A 45 13.37 5.48 2.72
CA THR A 45 12.74 6.47 3.61
C THR A 45 11.23 6.53 3.46
N GLN A 46 10.71 6.05 2.34
CA GLN A 46 9.28 6.06 2.03
C GLN A 46 8.71 4.64 2.15
N PRO A 47 7.62 4.46 2.89
CA PRO A 47 6.88 3.19 2.88
C PRO A 47 6.28 2.95 1.49
N SER A 48 6.21 1.67 1.08
CA SER A 48 5.30 1.26 0.01
C SER A 48 3.86 1.41 0.52
N VAL A 49 3.11 2.36 -0.05
CA VAL A 49 1.72 2.68 0.33
C VAL A 49 0.80 2.32 -0.83
N HIS A 50 -0.26 1.59 -0.53
CA HIS A 50 -1.33 1.29 -1.47
C HIS A 50 -2.60 2.04 -1.08
N ASN A 51 -3.40 2.46 -2.07
CA ASN A 51 -4.58 3.31 -1.86
C ASN A 51 -5.84 2.54 -1.41
N ASP A 52 -5.75 1.21 -1.26
CA ASP A 52 -6.91 0.42 -0.84
C ASP A 52 -6.94 0.26 0.67
N ARG A 53 -8.14 0.07 1.23
CA ARG A 53 -8.34 -0.02 2.67
C ARG A 53 -9.43 -1.01 3.04
N VAL A 54 -9.25 -1.66 4.18
CA VAL A 54 -10.30 -2.37 4.90
C VAL A 54 -10.55 -1.64 6.20
N ALA A 55 -11.78 -1.24 6.49
CA ALA A 55 -12.10 -0.55 7.74
C ALA A 55 -11.89 -1.49 8.94
N LEU A 56 -11.37 -0.97 10.05
CA LEU A 56 -11.06 -1.74 11.27
C LEU A 56 -12.23 -2.60 11.76
N ARG A 57 -13.47 -2.14 11.56
CA ARG A 57 -14.69 -2.87 11.95
C ARG A 57 -14.87 -4.23 11.25
N TYR A 58 -14.19 -4.45 10.13
CA TYR A 58 -14.19 -5.71 9.38
C TYR A 58 -13.00 -6.60 9.73
N MET A 59 -12.15 -6.16 10.65
CA MET A 59 -11.01 -6.92 11.15
C MET A 59 -11.32 -7.50 12.52
N GLY A 60 -11.05 -8.78 12.68
CA GLY A 60 -11.18 -9.50 13.94
C GLY A 60 -9.86 -10.15 14.34
N HIS A 61 -9.73 -10.44 15.63
CA HIS A 61 -8.61 -11.25 16.11
C HIS A 61 -8.85 -12.73 15.78
N TRP A 62 -7.88 -13.37 15.12
CA TRP A 62 -7.86 -14.80 14.89
C TRP A 62 -7.37 -15.54 16.15
N ALA A 63 -8.23 -15.62 17.17
CA ALA A 63 -7.88 -16.17 18.48
C ALA A 63 -7.37 -17.63 18.43
N SER A 64 -7.85 -18.44 17.48
CA SER A 64 -7.44 -19.84 17.30
C SER A 64 -6.20 -20.03 16.43
N PHE A 65 -5.61 -18.95 15.87
CA PHE A 65 -4.56 -19.07 14.84
C PHE A 65 -3.45 -20.06 15.19
N VAL A 66 -2.80 -19.88 16.36
CA VAL A 66 -1.67 -20.73 16.78
C VAL A 66 -2.14 -22.18 16.93
N GLN A 67 -3.33 -22.40 17.49
CA GLN A 67 -3.87 -23.75 17.63
C GLN A 67 -4.14 -24.38 16.26
N ASP A 68 -4.74 -23.64 15.33
CA ASP A 68 -5.09 -24.12 13.98
C ASP A 68 -3.83 -24.56 13.21
N VAL A 69 -2.79 -23.74 13.17
CA VAL A 69 -1.54 -24.07 12.44
C VAL A 69 -0.74 -25.17 13.14
N MET A 70 -0.70 -25.18 14.47
CA MET A 70 0.03 -26.22 15.20
C MET A 70 -0.70 -27.57 15.16
N THR A 71 -2.03 -27.60 15.04
CA THR A 71 -2.75 -28.84 14.75
C THR A 71 -2.36 -29.41 13.39
N MET A 72 -2.21 -28.59 12.35
CA MET A 72 -1.72 -29.03 11.04
C MET A 72 -0.27 -29.53 11.10
N PHE A 73 0.60 -28.80 11.81
CA PHE A 73 2.00 -29.19 12.01
C PHE A 73 2.13 -30.54 12.73
N HIS A 74 1.47 -30.72 13.88
CA HIS A 74 1.59 -31.95 14.67
C HIS A 74 0.89 -33.17 14.06
N SER A 75 -0.15 -32.97 13.24
CA SER A 75 -0.82 -34.07 12.54
C SER A 75 -0.05 -34.58 11.33
N THR A 76 0.97 -33.85 10.88
CA THR A 76 1.78 -34.20 9.71
C THR A 76 3.05 -34.96 10.16
N PRO A 77 3.27 -36.20 9.70
CA PRO A 77 4.45 -36.97 10.09
C PRO A 77 5.70 -36.45 9.36
N ILE A 78 6.52 -35.66 10.06
CA ILE A 78 7.80 -35.16 9.57
C ILE A 78 8.90 -36.10 10.07
N THR A 79 9.34 -37.10 9.30
CA THR A 79 10.39 -38.04 9.77
C THR A 79 11.66 -38.02 8.92
N HIS A 80 11.69 -37.13 7.92
CA HIS A 80 12.78 -37.02 6.97
C HIS A 80 13.85 -36.01 7.43
N GLN A 81 14.97 -36.02 6.71
CA GLN A 81 16.08 -35.11 6.91
C GLN A 81 16.06 -34.02 5.84
N VAL A 82 16.49 -32.81 6.19
CA VAL A 82 16.66 -31.67 5.28
C VAL A 82 18.09 -31.13 5.36
N PRO A 83 18.58 -30.44 4.32
CA PRO A 83 19.83 -29.71 4.40
C PRO A 83 19.81 -28.70 5.56
N ILE A 84 20.93 -28.60 6.29
CA ILE A 84 21.10 -27.58 7.34
C ILE A 84 21.09 -26.20 6.67
N ASN A 85 20.17 -25.33 7.08
CA ASN A 85 20.17 -23.94 6.63
C ASN A 85 21.29 -23.16 7.33
N ASN A 86 22.07 -22.41 6.56
CA ASN A 86 23.11 -21.56 7.12
C ASN A 86 22.49 -20.28 7.69
N GLU A 87 22.37 -20.23 9.02
CA GLU A 87 21.85 -19.09 9.78
C GLU A 87 22.87 -17.93 9.95
N SER A 88 24.09 -18.06 9.42
CA SER A 88 25.03 -16.92 9.39
C SER A 88 24.59 -15.92 8.31
N GLU A 89 24.25 -14.71 8.75
CA GLU A 89 23.87 -13.60 7.90
C GLU A 89 24.93 -12.50 7.92
N ASN A 90 25.53 -12.25 6.77
CA ASN A 90 26.53 -11.19 6.55
C ASN A 90 26.01 -10.14 5.56
N TYR A 91 24.80 -10.31 5.04
CA TYR A 91 24.19 -9.37 4.10
C TYR A 91 23.50 -8.24 4.86
N VAL A 92 23.81 -7.02 4.46
CA VAL A 92 23.21 -5.81 5.02
C VAL A 92 22.04 -5.37 4.15
N VAL A 93 20.85 -5.29 4.73
CA VAL A 93 19.60 -4.94 4.05
C VAL A 93 19.36 -3.43 4.12
N GLY A 94 18.99 -2.81 2.99
CA GLY A 94 18.63 -1.40 2.88
C GLY A 94 17.34 -1.13 2.07
N SER A 95 16.68 -2.16 1.55
CA SER A 95 15.47 -2.05 0.74
C SER A 95 14.53 -3.24 0.95
N GLU A 96 13.30 -3.11 0.47
CA GLU A 96 12.30 -4.19 0.46
C GLU A 96 12.76 -5.40 -0.34
N LEU A 97 13.41 -5.19 -1.49
CA LEU A 97 14.01 -6.26 -2.30
C LEU A 97 15.10 -7.03 -1.54
N GLY A 98 15.94 -6.33 -0.77
CA GLY A 98 16.92 -7.00 0.08
C GLY A 98 16.25 -7.82 1.17
N LEU A 99 15.15 -7.31 1.74
CA LEU A 99 14.38 -7.98 2.78
C LEU A 99 13.69 -9.24 2.26
N SER A 100 13.02 -9.17 1.10
CA SER A 100 12.34 -10.31 0.50
C SER A 100 13.31 -11.46 0.24
N GLY A 101 14.49 -11.18 -0.33
CA GLY A 101 15.53 -12.19 -0.53
C GLY A 101 16.03 -12.84 0.77
N ARG A 102 16.05 -12.10 1.90
CA ARG A 102 16.38 -12.68 3.22
C ARG A 102 15.24 -13.50 3.79
N PHE A 103 14.01 -13.05 3.62
CA PHE A 103 12.83 -13.80 4.06
C PHE A 103 12.72 -15.13 3.31
N VAL A 104 12.94 -15.13 1.99
CA VAL A 104 12.98 -16.35 1.18
C VAL A 104 14.05 -17.31 1.71
N ARG A 105 15.30 -16.85 1.82
CA ARG A 105 16.42 -17.67 2.29
C ARG A 105 16.20 -18.24 3.70
N ASN A 106 15.73 -17.41 4.63
CA ASN A 106 15.73 -17.77 6.06
C ASN A 106 14.42 -18.43 6.49
N LEU A 107 13.31 -18.22 5.77
CA LEU A 107 12.01 -18.78 6.10
C LEU A 107 11.47 -19.69 5.00
N CYS A 108 11.29 -19.17 3.78
CA CYS A 108 10.62 -19.92 2.72
C CYS A 108 11.41 -21.19 2.33
N ASP A 109 12.72 -21.07 2.12
CA ASP A 109 13.56 -22.21 1.70
C ASP A 109 13.56 -23.34 2.74
N PRO A 110 13.84 -23.10 4.04
CA PRO A 110 13.75 -24.16 5.05
C PRO A 110 12.36 -24.79 5.18
N VAL A 111 11.29 -23.99 5.09
CA VAL A 111 9.91 -24.49 5.18
C VAL A 111 9.57 -25.35 3.97
N ILE A 112 9.94 -24.93 2.75
CA ILE A 112 9.71 -25.70 1.52
C ILE A 112 10.52 -26.98 1.52
N GLN A 113 11.79 -26.96 1.96
CA GLN A 113 12.60 -28.17 2.06
C GLN A 113 11.96 -29.22 2.97
N ALA A 114 11.27 -28.80 4.04
CA ALA A 114 10.54 -29.70 4.92
C ALA A 114 9.16 -30.13 4.36
N LEU A 115 8.52 -29.31 3.53
CA LEU A 115 7.23 -29.64 2.92
C LEU A 115 7.38 -30.56 1.69
N MET A 116 8.41 -30.35 0.87
CA MET A 116 8.61 -31.03 -0.42
C MET A 116 8.54 -32.56 -0.38
N PRO A 117 9.05 -33.25 0.65
CA PRO A 117 8.96 -34.71 0.73
C PRO A 117 7.55 -35.24 1.00
N LEU A 118 6.60 -34.37 1.37
CA LEU A 118 5.21 -34.76 1.59
C LEU A 118 4.49 -34.91 0.23
N PRO A 119 3.69 -35.97 0.03
CA PRO A 119 3.05 -36.26 -1.26
C PRO A 119 2.25 -35.07 -1.83
N GLU A 120 1.46 -34.40 -0.99
CA GLU A 120 0.58 -33.29 -1.38
C GLU A 120 1.31 -31.95 -1.60
N MET A 121 2.60 -31.88 -1.26
CA MET A 121 3.41 -30.65 -1.28
C MET A 121 4.59 -30.70 -2.24
N SER A 122 4.82 -31.84 -2.90
CA SER A 122 5.96 -32.08 -3.80
C SER A 122 6.11 -31.01 -4.89
N SER A 123 5.01 -30.44 -5.37
CA SER A 123 4.94 -29.47 -6.48
C SER A 123 4.64 -28.03 -6.04
N VAL A 124 4.52 -27.77 -4.73
CA VAL A 124 4.16 -26.46 -4.19
C VAL A 124 5.41 -25.68 -3.80
N ARG A 125 5.50 -24.39 -4.15
CA ARG A 125 6.64 -23.52 -3.79
C ARG A 125 6.15 -22.14 -3.35
N PHE A 126 7.01 -21.44 -2.62
CA PHE A 126 6.98 -19.97 -2.63
C PHE A 126 7.62 -19.50 -3.94
N ALA A 127 7.01 -18.50 -4.57
CA ALA A 127 7.50 -17.92 -5.80
C ALA A 127 7.11 -16.45 -5.89
N ASP A 128 7.83 -15.70 -6.72
CA ASP A 128 7.36 -14.41 -7.20
C ASP A 128 6.01 -14.63 -7.90
N PHE A 129 5.04 -13.73 -7.70
CA PHE A 129 3.70 -13.94 -8.23
C PHE A 129 3.69 -14.08 -9.76
N GLN A 130 4.56 -13.36 -10.48
CA GLN A 130 4.70 -13.44 -11.93
C GLN A 130 5.18 -14.82 -12.42
N ALA A 131 5.79 -15.62 -11.55
CA ALA A 131 6.14 -16.99 -11.88
C ALA A 131 4.95 -17.96 -11.79
N LEU A 132 3.84 -17.54 -11.17
CA LEU A 132 2.62 -18.33 -10.98
C LEU A 132 1.44 -17.82 -11.81
N ALA A 133 1.38 -16.52 -12.10
CA ALA A 133 0.28 -15.92 -12.85
C ALA A 133 0.71 -14.67 -13.62
N PHE A 134 0.08 -14.46 -14.79
CA PHE A 134 0.19 -13.21 -15.54
C PHE A 134 -0.77 -12.17 -14.94
N SER A 135 -0.24 -11.03 -14.50
CA SER A 135 -1.05 -9.87 -14.11
C SER A 135 -0.32 -8.58 -14.43
N ASP A 136 -1.05 -7.65 -15.05
CA ASP A 136 -0.59 -6.29 -15.35
C ASP A 136 -0.86 -5.32 -14.18
N ARG A 137 -1.41 -5.82 -13.07
CA ARG A 137 -1.91 -5.04 -11.92
C ARG A 137 -1.37 -5.58 -10.58
N VAL A 138 -1.46 -4.76 -9.54
CA VAL A 138 -1.07 -4.96 -8.12
C VAL A 138 -0.58 -6.39 -7.83
N VAL A 139 0.73 -6.56 -7.86
CA VAL A 139 1.37 -7.87 -7.75
C VAL A 139 1.77 -8.13 -6.29
N PRO A 140 1.35 -9.25 -5.67
CA PRO A 140 1.88 -9.67 -4.38
C PRO A 140 3.39 -9.87 -4.44
N ASP A 141 4.10 -9.51 -3.37
CA ASP A 141 5.56 -9.66 -3.36
C ASP A 141 6.00 -11.12 -3.36
N VAL A 142 5.18 -12.00 -2.77
CA VAL A 142 5.39 -13.44 -2.80
C VAL A 142 4.04 -14.17 -2.82
N ALA A 143 4.02 -15.30 -3.51
CA ALA A 143 2.89 -16.20 -3.52
C ALA A 143 3.33 -17.62 -3.16
N PHE A 144 2.41 -18.40 -2.61
CA PHE A 144 2.59 -19.82 -2.33
C PHE A 144 1.55 -20.60 -3.11
N GLY A 145 2.01 -21.50 -3.98
CA GLY A 145 1.14 -22.20 -4.92
C GLY A 145 1.85 -23.31 -5.69
N LEU A 146 1.10 -24.01 -6.53
CA LEU A 146 1.65 -25.02 -7.42
C LEU A 146 2.54 -24.35 -8.48
N VAL A 147 3.75 -24.88 -8.68
CA VAL A 147 4.59 -24.47 -9.81
C VAL A 147 4.28 -25.40 -10.97
N MET A 148 3.43 -24.97 -11.89
CA MET A 148 3.16 -25.72 -13.11
C MET A 148 4.14 -25.39 -14.24
N ASN A 149 4.18 -26.28 -15.23
CA ASN A 149 4.87 -25.98 -16.47
C ASN A 149 4.18 -24.79 -17.14
N PRO A 150 4.94 -23.79 -17.61
CA PRO A 150 4.41 -22.52 -18.15
C PRO A 150 3.55 -22.66 -19.41
N GLU A 151 3.41 -23.88 -19.95
CA GLU A 151 2.62 -24.16 -21.14
C GLU A 151 1.16 -24.56 -20.85
N SER A 152 0.74 -24.70 -19.58
CA SER A 152 -0.49 -25.47 -19.26
C SER A 152 -1.63 -24.77 -18.52
N SER A 153 -1.52 -23.56 -17.97
CA SER A 153 -2.70 -22.84 -17.48
C SER A 153 -2.45 -21.35 -17.23
N ASP A 154 -3.42 -20.51 -17.60
CA ASP A 154 -3.56 -19.11 -17.13
C ASP A 154 -4.36 -19.06 -15.79
N SER A 155 -4.51 -20.20 -15.09
CA SER A 155 -5.45 -20.29 -13.97
C SER A 155 -4.81 -19.84 -12.66
N LEU A 156 -5.47 -18.87 -12.00
CA LEU A 156 -5.16 -18.45 -10.63
C LEU A 156 -5.52 -19.52 -9.58
N ASP A 157 -6.21 -20.61 -9.95
CA ASP A 157 -6.64 -21.70 -9.06
C ASP A 157 -5.47 -22.45 -8.37
N GLU A 158 -4.25 -22.16 -8.79
CA GLU A 158 -3.02 -22.82 -8.32
C GLU A 158 -2.36 -22.09 -7.15
N ILE A 159 -2.76 -20.84 -6.88
CA ILE A 159 -2.28 -20.05 -5.75
C ILE A 159 -3.09 -20.40 -4.50
N SER A 160 -2.42 -20.71 -3.40
CA SER A 160 -3.07 -21.05 -2.12
C SER A 160 -2.96 -19.94 -1.08
N MET A 161 -1.96 -19.06 -1.22
CA MET A 161 -1.71 -17.95 -0.29
C MET A 161 -0.86 -16.87 -0.96
N VAL A 162 -1.05 -15.62 -0.54
CA VAL A 162 -0.21 -14.47 -0.94
C VAL A 162 0.49 -13.83 0.26
N GLY A 163 1.60 -13.15 0.04
CA GLY A 163 2.39 -12.49 1.07
C GLY A 163 2.82 -11.08 0.64
N GLU A 164 2.81 -10.17 1.61
CA GLU A 164 3.24 -8.78 1.48
C GLU A 164 4.41 -8.50 2.41
N PHE A 165 5.47 -7.89 1.88
CA PHE A 165 6.62 -7.41 2.61
C PHE A 165 6.50 -5.92 2.90
N LYS A 166 6.91 -5.53 4.10
CA LYS A 166 7.17 -4.14 4.45
C LYS A 166 8.52 -4.03 5.11
N THR A 167 9.17 -2.88 5.01
CA THR A 167 10.45 -2.73 5.71
C THR A 167 10.26 -2.40 7.20
N PRO A 168 11.06 -3.00 8.11
CA PRO A 168 10.89 -2.81 9.56
C PRO A 168 11.27 -1.40 10.05
N TRP A 169 11.87 -0.58 9.20
CA TRP A 169 12.16 0.83 9.50
C TRP A 169 11.09 1.79 9.00
N THR A 170 10.17 1.36 8.13
CA THR A 170 9.02 2.15 7.68
C THR A 170 7.71 1.72 8.34
N LEU A 171 7.68 0.57 9.02
CA LEU A 171 6.51 0.02 9.69
C LEU A 171 6.87 -0.56 11.07
N ASN A 172 6.15 -0.12 12.10
CA ASN A 172 6.34 -0.56 13.49
C ASN A 172 5.32 -1.63 13.90
N PHE A 173 5.69 -2.49 14.86
CA PHE A 173 4.82 -3.50 15.48
C PHE A 173 3.42 -2.99 15.84
N HIS A 174 3.32 -1.86 16.54
CA HIS A 174 2.02 -1.33 16.98
C HIS A 174 1.07 -0.97 15.82
N GLN A 175 1.61 -0.79 14.61
CA GLN A 175 0.84 -0.48 13.42
C GLN A 175 0.24 -1.75 12.77
N MET A 176 0.68 -2.93 13.20
CA MET A 176 0.23 -4.24 12.74
C MET A 176 -0.66 -4.96 13.76
N GLU A 177 -0.80 -4.40 14.97
CA GLU A 177 -1.47 -5.04 16.10
C GLU A 177 -2.99 -4.93 15.98
N ILE A 178 -3.66 -6.07 16.18
CA ILE A 178 -5.11 -6.19 16.32
C ILE A 178 -5.44 -6.60 17.76
N ASN A 179 -6.69 -6.47 18.22
CA ASN A 179 -7.10 -6.82 19.59
C ASN A 179 -6.51 -5.94 20.70
N CYS A 180 -6.05 -4.73 20.36
CA CYS A 180 -5.73 -3.70 21.34
C CYS A 180 -6.86 -2.67 21.42
N PRO A 181 -6.99 -1.89 22.51
CA PRO A 181 -8.11 -0.96 22.70
C PRO A 181 -8.25 0.08 21.58
N ASN A 182 -7.13 0.50 20.99
CA ASN A 182 -7.08 1.49 19.91
C ASN A 182 -6.13 0.99 18.81
N PRO A 183 -6.59 0.10 17.90
CA PRO A 183 -5.79 -0.35 16.78
C PRO A 183 -5.35 0.84 15.93
N HIS A 184 -4.11 0.79 15.47
CA HIS A 184 -3.54 1.90 14.72
C HIS A 184 -4.27 2.05 13.36
N PRO A 185 -4.71 3.26 12.98
CA PRO A 185 -5.43 3.49 11.72
C PRO A 185 -4.76 2.95 10.46
N ARG A 186 -3.42 3.00 10.43
CA ARG A 186 -2.61 2.45 9.33
C ARG A 186 -2.83 0.96 9.06
N LEU A 187 -3.35 0.20 10.03
CA LEU A 187 -3.73 -1.19 9.81
C LEU A 187 -4.78 -1.31 8.69
N GLU A 188 -5.66 -0.31 8.53
CA GLU A 188 -6.69 -0.29 7.47
C GLU A 188 -6.09 -0.36 6.06
N THR A 189 -5.04 0.43 5.81
CA THR A 189 -4.38 0.49 4.50
C THR A 189 -3.45 -0.71 4.28
N LEU A 190 -2.73 -1.16 5.31
CA LEU A 190 -1.89 -2.36 5.24
C LEU A 190 -2.69 -3.60 4.86
N ILE A 191 -3.81 -3.83 5.54
CA ILE A 191 -4.69 -4.96 5.26
C ILE A 191 -5.50 -4.73 3.99
N GLY A 192 -5.79 -3.49 3.62
CA GLY A 192 -6.37 -3.14 2.32
C GLY A 192 -5.52 -3.61 1.14
N GLN A 193 -4.21 -3.42 1.21
CA GLN A 193 -3.27 -3.93 0.20
C GLN A 193 -3.30 -5.47 0.13
N VAL A 194 -3.11 -6.14 1.27
CA VAL A 194 -3.15 -7.62 1.36
C VAL A 194 -4.48 -8.17 0.84
N THR A 195 -5.60 -7.52 1.19
CA THR A 195 -6.94 -7.92 0.75
C THR A 195 -7.14 -7.75 -0.76
N THR A 196 -6.52 -6.74 -1.36
CA THR A 196 -6.52 -6.56 -2.83
C THR A 196 -5.83 -7.71 -3.51
N GLN A 197 -4.66 -8.10 -3.01
CA GLN A 197 -3.91 -9.25 -3.48
C GLN A 197 -4.67 -10.56 -3.29
N MET A 198 -5.30 -10.76 -2.12
CA MET A 198 -6.13 -11.94 -1.84
C MET A 198 -7.30 -12.07 -2.82
N ARG A 199 -7.98 -10.96 -3.13
CA ARG A 199 -9.09 -10.94 -4.10
C ARG A 199 -8.62 -11.23 -5.51
N MET A 200 -7.51 -10.61 -5.92
CA MET A 200 -6.92 -10.83 -7.23
C MET A 200 -6.55 -12.31 -7.41
N ALA A 201 -5.90 -12.92 -6.42
CA ALA A 201 -5.52 -14.33 -6.44
C ALA A 201 -6.66 -15.28 -6.05
N GLN A 202 -7.85 -14.77 -5.70
CA GLN A 202 -8.99 -15.54 -5.21
C GLN A 202 -8.66 -16.48 -4.03
N VAL A 203 -7.76 -16.06 -3.14
CA VAL A 203 -7.29 -16.86 -2.00
C VAL A 203 -7.90 -16.46 -0.67
N ARG A 204 -7.98 -17.43 0.24
CA ARG A 204 -8.47 -17.27 1.62
C ARG A 204 -7.41 -16.81 2.60
N TYR A 205 -6.14 -17.07 2.31
CA TYR A 205 -5.04 -16.89 3.26
C TYR A 205 -3.99 -15.94 2.73
N ALA A 206 -3.45 -15.13 3.63
CA ALA A 206 -2.31 -14.26 3.33
C ALA A 206 -1.46 -14.01 4.58
N PHE A 207 -0.33 -13.33 4.39
CA PHE A 207 0.45 -12.79 5.49
C PHE A 207 1.05 -11.43 5.14
N LEU A 208 1.29 -10.62 6.18
CA LEU A 208 2.01 -9.36 6.12
C LEU A 208 3.23 -9.47 7.03
N THR A 209 4.43 -9.23 6.51
CA THR A 209 5.65 -9.33 7.31
C THR A 209 6.58 -8.14 7.14
N THR A 210 7.17 -7.74 8.26
CA THR A 210 8.32 -6.80 8.29
C THR A 210 9.65 -7.52 8.44
N TYR A 211 9.67 -8.84 8.23
CA TYR A 211 10.66 -9.77 8.74
C TYR A 211 10.67 -9.86 10.28
N ASN A 212 10.78 -8.72 10.98
CA ASN A 212 10.79 -8.65 12.43
C ASN A 212 9.49 -9.17 13.06
N PHE A 213 8.37 -8.84 12.43
CA PHE A 213 7.04 -9.27 12.85
C PHE A 213 6.22 -9.74 11.65
N THR A 214 5.46 -10.81 11.84
CA THR A 214 4.55 -11.35 10.82
C THR A 214 3.13 -11.45 11.37
N VAL A 215 2.15 -10.96 10.61
CA VAL A 215 0.72 -11.14 10.86
C VAL A 215 0.16 -12.06 9.80
N PHE A 216 -0.55 -13.09 10.23
CA PHE A 216 -1.28 -14.00 9.36
C PHE A 216 -2.71 -13.51 9.21
N VAL A 217 -3.22 -13.60 7.99
CA VAL A 217 -4.54 -13.07 7.60
C VAL A 217 -5.37 -14.21 7.03
N LYS A 218 -6.60 -14.36 7.53
CA LYS A 218 -7.61 -15.26 7.00
C LYS A 218 -8.84 -14.47 6.60
N ARG A 219 -9.31 -14.70 5.39
CA ARG A 219 -10.62 -14.24 4.95
C ARG A 219 -11.70 -15.19 5.50
N ALA A 220 -12.51 -14.69 6.42
CA ALA A 220 -13.59 -15.47 7.06
C ALA A 220 -14.94 -15.29 6.35
N SER A 221 -15.18 -14.13 5.76
CA SER A 221 -16.32 -13.86 4.89
C SER A 221 -16.03 -12.69 3.95
N ASP A 222 -17.00 -12.29 3.14
CA ASP A 222 -16.85 -11.16 2.20
C ASP A 222 -16.43 -9.88 2.93
N LEU A 223 -16.94 -9.69 4.16
CA LEU A 223 -16.72 -8.53 5.00
C LEU A 223 -16.00 -8.84 6.31
N SER A 224 -15.25 -9.94 6.39
CA SER A 224 -14.55 -10.31 7.62
C SER A 224 -13.17 -10.89 7.36
N TYR A 225 -12.17 -10.23 7.94
CA TYR A 225 -10.77 -10.65 7.95
C TYR A 225 -10.34 -10.91 9.38
N LEU A 226 -9.76 -12.08 9.62
CA LEU A 226 -9.20 -12.46 10.91
C LEU A 226 -7.68 -12.36 10.84
N LEU A 227 -7.09 -11.65 11.81
CA LEU A 227 -5.67 -11.38 11.89
C LEU A 227 -5.09 -12.06 13.13
N SER A 228 -3.94 -12.72 12.99
CA SER A 228 -3.15 -13.12 14.16
C SER A 228 -2.60 -11.88 14.89
N GLN A 229 -2.16 -12.06 16.13
CA GLN A 229 -1.22 -11.09 16.72
C GLN A 229 0.07 -11.04 15.89
N PRO A 230 0.80 -9.91 15.86
CA PRO A 230 2.08 -9.86 15.18
C PRO A 230 3.10 -10.75 15.91
N ILE A 231 3.62 -11.73 15.19
CA ILE A 231 4.52 -12.76 15.71
C ILE A 231 5.96 -12.37 15.39
N ARG A 232 6.81 -12.37 16.41
CA ARG A 232 8.23 -12.06 16.28
C ARG A 232 8.99 -13.14 15.52
N TYR A 233 10.01 -12.73 14.75
CA TYR A 233 10.91 -13.64 14.04
C TYR A 233 11.69 -14.60 14.96
N ASP A 234 11.90 -14.20 16.22
CA ASP A 234 12.67 -14.89 17.27
C ASP A 234 11.80 -15.51 18.36
N CYS A 235 10.51 -15.72 18.10
CA CYS A 235 9.57 -16.23 19.09
C CYS A 235 10.01 -17.61 19.63
N GLN A 236 10.01 -17.73 20.96
CA GLN A 236 10.44 -18.95 21.69
C GLN A 236 9.30 -19.96 21.93
N GLY A 237 8.10 -19.68 21.41
CA GLY A 237 6.97 -20.62 21.35
C GLY A 237 7.10 -21.55 20.14
N PRO A 238 6.00 -21.96 19.47
CA PRO A 238 6.20 -22.50 18.12
C PRO A 238 6.97 -21.46 17.30
N SER A 239 8.01 -21.89 16.61
CA SER A 239 8.85 -21.00 15.84
C SER A 239 8.04 -20.42 14.66
N LEU A 240 8.51 -19.31 14.10
CA LEU A 240 7.87 -18.76 12.91
C LEU A 240 7.87 -19.75 11.73
N ARG A 241 8.90 -20.60 11.59
CA ARG A 241 8.95 -21.64 10.56
C ARG A 241 7.96 -22.77 10.82
N GLU A 242 7.78 -23.20 12.07
CA GLU A 242 6.76 -24.20 12.44
C GLU A 242 5.36 -23.68 12.13
N MET A 243 5.09 -22.41 12.46
CA MET A 243 3.80 -21.77 12.14
C MET A 243 3.60 -21.64 10.63
N PHE A 244 4.61 -21.24 9.86
CA PHE A 244 4.51 -21.19 8.40
C PHE A 244 4.32 -22.57 7.77
N PHE A 245 4.96 -23.62 8.28
CA PHE A 245 4.73 -24.98 7.83
C PHE A 245 3.26 -25.38 8.03
N GLY A 246 2.72 -25.18 9.23
CA GLY A 246 1.31 -25.43 9.53
C GLY A 246 0.36 -24.55 8.71
N PHE A 247 0.72 -23.29 8.48
CA PHE A 247 -0.07 -22.35 7.68
C PHE A 247 -0.08 -22.71 6.19
N CYS A 248 1.03 -23.20 5.63
CA CYS A 248 1.09 -23.71 4.26
C CYS A 248 0.13 -24.88 4.08
N LEU A 249 0.13 -25.84 5.01
CA LEU A 249 -0.80 -26.97 5.02
C LEU A 249 -2.26 -26.50 5.16
N LEU A 250 -2.52 -25.56 6.05
CA LEU A 250 -3.86 -24.97 6.23
C LEU A 250 -4.35 -24.25 4.97
N SER A 251 -3.46 -23.50 4.31
CA SER A 251 -3.80 -22.79 3.08
C SER A 251 -4.09 -23.74 1.93
N ARG A 252 -3.42 -24.90 1.88
CA ARG A 252 -3.61 -25.88 0.82
C ARG A 252 -4.92 -26.66 0.96
N SER A 253 -5.43 -26.84 2.17
CA SER A 253 -6.67 -27.58 2.41
C SER A 253 -7.94 -26.79 2.08
N ASP A 254 -7.88 -25.45 2.11
CA ASP A 254 -9.01 -24.55 1.80
C ASP A 254 -8.52 -23.25 1.11
N PRO A 255 -7.89 -23.35 -0.08
CA PRO A 255 -7.12 -22.26 -0.67
C PRO A 255 -8.00 -21.11 -1.15
N ASN A 256 -9.15 -21.43 -1.74
CA ASN A 256 -9.89 -20.48 -2.55
C ASN A 256 -10.98 -19.77 -1.74
N TYR A 257 -11.22 -18.52 -2.13
CA TYR A 257 -12.33 -17.72 -1.66
C TYR A 257 -12.85 -16.84 -2.79
N HIS A 258 -14.13 -17.02 -3.15
CA HIS A 258 -14.83 -16.19 -4.12
C HIS A 258 -15.82 -15.27 -3.43
N GLU A 259 -15.79 -13.99 -3.77
CA GLU A 259 -16.74 -12.99 -3.26
C GLU A 259 -18.13 -13.25 -3.83
N SER A 260 -19.16 -13.10 -3.02
CA SER A 260 -20.54 -13.21 -3.50
C SER A 260 -21.06 -11.91 -4.10
N ASP A 261 -20.51 -10.77 -3.68
CA ASP A 261 -20.96 -9.42 -4.05
C ASP A 261 -19.81 -8.65 -4.76
N PRO A 262 -20.00 -8.17 -6.00
CA PRO A 262 -18.99 -7.38 -6.70
C PRO A 262 -18.68 -6.04 -6.04
N ASP A 263 -19.55 -5.51 -5.16
CA ASP A 263 -19.34 -4.27 -4.42
C ASP A 263 -18.62 -4.49 -3.07
N THR A 264 -18.15 -5.71 -2.79
CA THR A 264 -17.44 -6.04 -1.56
C THR A 264 -16.27 -5.09 -1.30
N ALA A 265 -15.51 -4.75 -2.35
CA ALA A 265 -14.42 -3.78 -2.31
C ALA A 265 -14.82 -2.46 -1.66
N THR A 266 -15.90 -1.84 -2.16
CA THR A 266 -16.39 -0.55 -1.71
C THR A 266 -16.89 -0.64 -0.27
N ARG A 267 -17.60 -1.71 0.07
CA ARG A 267 -18.15 -1.94 1.40
C ARG A 267 -17.06 -2.13 2.45
N LEU A 268 -15.99 -2.84 2.11
CA LEU A 268 -14.83 -3.05 2.97
C LEU A 268 -14.14 -1.74 3.37
N ARG A 269 -14.21 -0.71 2.54
CA ARG A 269 -13.67 0.63 2.86
C ARG A 269 -14.42 1.34 3.98
N GLY A 270 -15.50 0.78 4.50
CA GLY A 270 -16.19 1.30 5.68
C GLY A 270 -17.40 2.16 5.31
N ILE A 271 -17.45 3.39 5.83
CA ILE A 271 -18.48 4.35 5.44
C ILE A 271 -18.39 4.50 3.93
N SER A 272 -19.52 4.32 3.22
CA SER A 272 -19.59 4.39 1.76
C SER A 272 -18.75 5.57 1.26
N GLY A 273 -17.95 5.31 0.22
CA GLY A 273 -17.04 6.29 -0.37
C GLY A 273 -17.69 7.66 -0.46
N LEU A 274 -16.90 8.67 -0.13
CA LEU A 274 -17.34 10.04 0.01
C LEU A 274 -17.76 10.59 -1.35
N ARG A 275 -18.99 10.30 -1.78
CA ARG A 275 -19.47 10.80 -3.08
C ARG A 275 -19.95 12.22 -2.87
N ALA A 276 -19.24 13.17 -3.45
CA ALA A 276 -19.80 14.50 -3.65
C ALA A 276 -21.14 14.34 -4.38
N SER A 277 -22.24 14.83 -3.80
CA SER A 277 -23.58 14.71 -4.37
C SER A 277 -23.68 15.33 -5.78
N GLU A 278 -22.75 16.25 -6.09
CA GLU A 278 -22.60 16.93 -7.37
C GLU A 278 -21.15 16.79 -7.86
N ARG A 279 -20.91 15.79 -8.73
CA ARG A 279 -19.62 15.60 -9.42
C ARG A 279 -19.25 16.79 -10.33
N LEU A 280 -20.27 17.47 -10.85
CA LEU A 280 -20.15 18.69 -11.64
C LEU A 280 -20.49 19.87 -10.73
N CYS A 281 -19.52 20.74 -10.42
CA CYS A 281 -19.78 21.86 -9.53
C CYS A 281 -18.87 23.05 -9.83
N LEU A 282 -19.47 24.23 -9.97
CA LEU A 282 -18.79 25.52 -9.99
C LEU A 282 -19.02 26.21 -8.65
N LEU A 283 -18.07 26.06 -7.72
CA LEU A 283 -18.20 26.59 -6.36
C LEU A 283 -18.01 28.12 -6.33
N ARG A 284 -17.15 28.65 -7.20
CA ARG A 284 -16.78 30.08 -7.19
C ARG A 284 -16.92 30.71 -8.58
N SER A 285 -18.16 30.93 -8.99
CA SER A 285 -18.48 31.48 -10.31
C SER A 285 -17.84 32.84 -10.63
N HIS A 286 -17.49 33.63 -9.61
CA HIS A 286 -16.80 34.92 -9.78
C HIS A 286 -15.30 34.78 -10.07
N GLU A 287 -14.70 33.62 -9.75
CA GLU A 287 -13.29 33.33 -10.03
C GLU A 287 -13.10 32.71 -11.43
N VAL A 288 -14.19 32.46 -12.15
CA VAL A 288 -14.22 32.00 -13.53
C VAL A 288 -14.79 33.11 -14.42
N PRO A 289 -14.32 33.28 -15.67
CA PRO A 289 -14.91 34.19 -16.63
C PRO A 289 -16.44 34.08 -16.71
N PRO A 290 -17.16 35.21 -16.79
CA PRO A 290 -18.59 35.20 -17.10
C PRO A 290 -18.87 34.44 -18.41
N PRO A 291 -20.03 33.76 -18.53
CA PRO A 291 -20.44 33.11 -19.75
C PRO A 291 -20.37 34.06 -20.95
N GLY A 292 -19.73 33.65 -22.05
CA GLY A 292 -19.56 34.46 -23.25
C GLY A 292 -18.28 35.33 -23.29
N THR A 293 -17.45 35.31 -22.25
CA THR A 293 -16.13 35.94 -22.30
C THR A 293 -15.22 35.13 -23.24
N PRO A 294 -14.59 35.74 -24.28
CA PRO A 294 -13.67 35.04 -25.16
C PRO A 294 -12.51 34.45 -24.35
N GLN A 295 -12.33 33.13 -24.43
CA GLN A 295 -11.20 32.43 -23.81
C GLN A 295 -10.25 31.99 -24.90
N THR A 296 -8.96 32.25 -24.73
CA THR A 296 -7.92 31.78 -25.64
C THR A 296 -7.78 30.28 -25.51
N ILE A 297 -8.14 29.55 -26.56
CA ILE A 297 -7.95 28.10 -26.66
C ILE A 297 -6.63 27.85 -27.39
N THR A 298 -5.77 27.04 -26.79
CA THR A 298 -4.47 26.61 -27.31
C THR A 298 -4.44 25.09 -27.42
N SER A 299 -3.35 24.53 -27.95
CA SER A 299 -3.10 23.09 -27.94
C SER A 299 -2.82 22.51 -26.53
N THR A 300 -2.74 23.36 -25.51
CA THR A 300 -2.57 22.97 -24.10
C THR A 300 -3.82 23.22 -23.27
N SER A 301 -4.94 23.60 -23.90
CA SER A 301 -6.20 23.81 -23.21
C SER A 301 -6.88 22.49 -22.84
N VAL A 302 -7.46 22.49 -21.65
CA VAL A 302 -8.41 21.47 -21.17
C VAL A 302 -9.77 22.14 -21.01
N ALA A 303 -10.77 21.66 -21.75
CA ALA A 303 -12.16 22.08 -21.59
C ALA A 303 -12.85 21.17 -20.57
N VAL A 304 -13.44 21.80 -19.55
CA VAL A 304 -14.04 21.11 -18.40
C VAL A 304 -15.51 21.46 -18.28
N GLU A 305 -16.37 20.46 -18.23
CA GLU A 305 -17.79 20.62 -17.88
C GLU A 305 -17.93 20.67 -16.34
N CYS A 306 -18.43 21.77 -15.80
CA CYS A 306 -18.57 21.99 -14.35
C CYS A 306 -20.02 22.23 -13.90
N GLY A 307 -21.01 21.73 -14.65
CA GLY A 307 -22.43 21.91 -14.34
C GLY A 307 -22.99 23.28 -14.75
N THR A 308 -22.23 24.03 -15.55
CA THR A 308 -22.65 25.29 -16.17
C THR A 308 -22.96 25.11 -17.66
N SER A 309 -23.70 26.05 -18.25
CA SER A 309 -24.01 26.03 -19.69
C SER A 309 -22.78 26.20 -20.59
N THR A 310 -21.71 26.81 -20.08
CA THR A 310 -20.44 26.97 -20.76
C THR A 310 -19.33 26.21 -20.03
N PRO A 311 -18.46 25.46 -20.73
CA PRO A 311 -17.33 24.81 -20.10
C PRO A 311 -16.28 25.82 -19.63
N VAL A 312 -15.49 25.42 -18.64
CA VAL A 312 -14.33 26.19 -18.17
C VAL A 312 -13.13 25.77 -19.02
N ILE A 313 -12.45 26.73 -19.67
CA ILE A 313 -11.19 26.45 -20.38
C ILE A 313 -10.03 26.74 -19.44
N VAL A 314 -9.16 25.75 -19.30
CA VAL A 314 -7.97 25.78 -18.45
C VAL A 314 -6.75 25.61 -19.33
N ASN A 315 -5.86 26.59 -19.36
CA ASN A 315 -4.65 26.52 -20.19
C ASN A 315 -3.49 25.96 -19.37
N CYS A 316 -3.08 24.72 -19.65
CA CYS A 316 -1.94 24.11 -18.96
C CYS A 316 -0.64 24.79 -19.37
N VAL A 317 0.18 25.14 -18.38
CA VAL A 317 1.47 25.82 -18.53
C VAL A 317 2.62 24.86 -18.27
N GLU A 318 2.56 24.12 -17.17
CA GLU A 318 3.64 23.23 -16.73
C GLU A 318 3.08 22.01 -16.00
N GLN A 319 3.64 20.83 -16.24
CA GLN A 319 3.28 19.63 -15.49
C GLN A 319 4.04 19.61 -14.16
N LEU A 320 3.31 19.55 -13.04
CA LEU A 320 3.86 19.52 -11.68
C LEU A 320 4.03 18.09 -11.14
N SER A 321 3.28 17.12 -11.68
CA SER A 321 3.44 15.70 -11.38
C SER A 321 4.58 15.08 -12.21
N LEU A 322 5.00 13.86 -11.85
CA LEU A 322 6.01 13.13 -12.62
C LEU A 322 5.49 12.84 -14.04
N PRO A 323 6.33 12.98 -15.09
CA PRO A 323 5.93 12.78 -16.49
C PRO A 323 5.35 11.39 -16.78
N ASP A 324 5.82 10.37 -16.06
CA ASP A 324 5.48 8.97 -16.33
C ASP A 324 4.11 8.57 -15.74
N ASN A 325 3.52 9.39 -14.85
CA ASN A 325 2.19 9.13 -14.32
C ASN A 325 1.14 9.78 -15.21
N GLN A 326 0.56 8.98 -16.11
CA GLN A 326 -0.51 9.41 -17.02
C GLN A 326 -1.92 9.13 -16.47
N GLU A 327 -2.04 8.37 -15.39
CA GLU A 327 -3.32 8.06 -14.77
C GLU A 327 -3.83 9.21 -13.89
N LYS A 328 -2.89 9.90 -13.24
CA LYS A 328 -3.13 11.08 -12.41
C LYS A 328 -2.10 12.17 -12.72
N VAL A 329 -2.56 13.32 -13.20
CA VAL A 329 -1.69 14.42 -13.63
C VAL A 329 -2.04 15.71 -12.90
N VAL A 330 -1.01 16.44 -12.45
CA VAL A 330 -1.16 17.77 -11.83
C VAL A 330 -0.48 18.78 -12.73
N TRP A 331 -1.19 19.84 -13.12
CA TRP A 331 -0.68 20.92 -13.94
C TRP A 331 -0.73 22.24 -13.18
N LEU A 332 0.32 23.06 -13.33
CA LEU A 332 0.19 24.50 -13.23
C LEU A 332 -0.56 24.96 -14.48
N ALA A 333 -1.61 25.74 -14.28
CA ALA A 333 -2.46 26.19 -15.34
C ALA A 333 -2.86 27.65 -15.16
N GLU A 334 -3.46 28.23 -16.19
CA GLU A 334 -4.00 29.59 -16.16
C GLU A 334 -5.45 29.61 -16.61
N ILE A 335 -6.24 30.42 -15.91
CA ILE A 335 -7.59 30.80 -16.30
C ILE A 335 -7.60 32.32 -16.33
N ASN A 336 -7.76 32.92 -17.51
CA ASN A 336 -7.70 34.37 -17.74
C ASN A 336 -6.46 35.06 -17.14
N GLY A 337 -5.28 34.47 -17.33
CA GLY A 337 -4.02 35.01 -16.81
C GLY A 337 -3.86 34.88 -15.29
N VAL A 338 -4.78 34.20 -14.60
CA VAL A 338 -4.64 33.88 -13.18
C VAL A 338 -4.17 32.44 -13.02
N ARG A 339 -3.08 32.25 -12.27
CA ARG A 339 -2.51 30.92 -11.99
C ARG A 339 -3.47 30.06 -11.16
N ARG A 340 -3.56 28.79 -11.54
CA ARG A 340 -4.38 27.74 -10.94
C ARG A 340 -3.63 26.42 -10.94
N VAL A 341 -4.13 25.47 -10.17
CA VAL A 341 -3.70 24.08 -10.25
C VAL A 341 -4.84 23.26 -10.85
N LEU A 342 -4.54 22.48 -11.88
CA LEU A 342 -5.47 21.53 -12.49
C LEU A 342 -5.00 20.11 -12.15
N LYS A 343 -5.76 19.40 -11.31
CA LYS A 343 -5.52 18.00 -10.99
C LYS A 343 -6.50 17.13 -11.74
N CYS A 344 -6.00 16.12 -12.45
CA CYS A 344 -6.75 15.26 -13.37
C CYS A 344 -6.61 13.78 -12.96
N TRP A 345 -7.68 13.02 -13.13
CA TRP A 345 -7.74 11.57 -12.90
C TRP A 345 -8.42 10.89 -14.08
N ILE A 346 -7.88 9.76 -14.51
CA ILE A 346 -8.54 8.92 -15.53
C ILE A 346 -9.85 8.35 -14.96
N PRO A 347 -10.78 7.89 -15.82
CA PRO A 347 -12.05 7.33 -15.37
C PRO A 347 -11.93 6.21 -14.32
N ASP A 348 -10.89 5.37 -14.42
CA ASP A 348 -10.65 4.26 -13.50
C ASP A 348 -10.28 4.71 -12.07
N LEU A 349 -9.92 5.99 -11.90
CA LEU A 349 -9.57 6.60 -10.61
C LEU A 349 -10.68 7.54 -10.09
N ASP A 350 -11.93 7.38 -10.53
CA ASP A 350 -13.04 8.26 -10.12
C ASP A 350 -13.28 8.30 -8.61
N ALA A 351 -13.01 7.20 -7.90
CA ALA A 351 -13.12 7.13 -6.45
C ALA A 351 -12.12 8.06 -5.73
N LEU A 352 -10.90 8.23 -6.28
CA LEU A 352 -9.89 9.14 -5.74
C LEU A 352 -10.32 10.60 -5.94
N PHE A 353 -10.85 10.91 -7.12
CA PHE A 353 -11.47 12.20 -7.42
C PHE A 353 -12.64 12.49 -6.46
N ASP A 354 -13.58 11.57 -6.30
CA ASP A 354 -14.77 11.75 -5.46
C ASP A 354 -14.37 12.03 -4.00
N ASN A 355 -13.40 11.29 -3.47
CA ASN A 355 -12.88 11.49 -2.12
C ASN A 355 -12.30 12.90 -1.93
N GLU A 356 -11.39 13.33 -2.79
CA GLU A 356 -10.77 14.66 -2.67
C GLU A 356 -11.79 15.77 -2.86
N ALA A 357 -12.67 15.63 -3.86
CA ALA A 357 -13.77 16.55 -4.11
C ALA A 357 -14.66 16.70 -2.88
N TYR A 358 -14.99 15.61 -2.19
CA TYR A 358 -15.81 15.67 -0.99
C TYR A 358 -15.12 16.40 0.17
N VAL A 359 -13.81 16.18 0.38
CA VAL A 359 -13.07 16.89 1.43
C VAL A 359 -13.13 18.40 1.20
N TYR A 360 -12.87 18.86 -0.02
CA TYR A 360 -13.00 20.29 -0.35
C TYR A 360 -14.42 20.82 -0.18
N HIS A 361 -15.43 20.04 -0.57
CA HIS A 361 -16.83 20.43 -0.38
C HIS A 361 -17.17 20.61 1.11
N ARG A 362 -16.67 19.74 1.98
CA ARG A 362 -16.88 19.84 3.43
C ARG A 362 -16.13 21.03 4.05
N LEU A 363 -14.90 21.28 3.62
CA LEU A 363 -14.11 22.45 4.04
C LEU A 363 -14.84 23.75 3.67
N GLU A 364 -15.35 23.86 2.44
CA GLU A 364 -16.11 25.01 1.97
C GLU A 364 -17.50 25.09 2.63
N THR A 365 -18.14 23.98 2.99
CA THR A 365 -19.46 24.04 3.63
C THR A 365 -19.35 24.46 5.10
N ALA A 366 -18.42 23.85 5.84
CA ALA A 366 -18.31 24.03 7.28
C ALA A 366 -17.43 25.22 7.69
N HIS A 367 -16.53 25.67 6.80
CA HIS A 367 -15.56 26.75 7.08
C HIS A 367 -14.87 26.61 8.46
N PRO A 368 -14.25 25.46 8.77
CA PRO A 368 -13.63 25.27 10.07
C PRO A 368 -12.48 26.29 10.29
N ALA A 369 -12.18 26.57 11.56
CA ALA A 369 -11.02 27.37 11.91
C ALA A 369 -9.76 26.70 11.34
N GLY A 370 -8.94 27.46 10.60
CA GLY A 370 -7.79 26.92 9.87
C GLY A 370 -8.04 26.64 8.39
N SER A 371 -9.22 26.96 7.84
CA SER A 371 -9.53 26.76 6.41
C SER A 371 -8.56 27.44 5.44
N TYR A 372 -7.85 28.49 5.86
CA TYR A 372 -6.81 29.16 5.07
C TYR A 372 -5.57 28.30 4.79
N LEU A 373 -5.41 27.19 5.50
CA LEU A 373 -4.31 26.21 5.36
C LEU A 373 -4.53 25.23 4.20
N PHE A 374 -5.65 25.35 3.49
CA PHE A 374 -5.99 24.53 2.34
C PHE A 374 -6.17 25.43 1.11
N PRO A 375 -5.82 24.96 -0.09
CA PRO A 375 -6.17 25.69 -1.30
C PRO A 375 -7.69 25.64 -1.48
N LYS A 376 -8.26 26.69 -2.07
CA LYS A 376 -9.68 26.69 -2.42
C LYS A 376 -9.94 25.80 -3.64
N CYS A 377 -11.03 25.03 -3.61
CA CYS A 377 -11.58 24.39 -4.80
C CYS A 377 -12.42 25.43 -5.56
N ILE A 378 -12.02 25.72 -6.80
CA ILE A 378 -12.67 26.73 -7.66
C ILE A 378 -13.82 26.08 -8.43
N ALA A 379 -13.53 24.94 -9.06
CA ALA A 379 -14.46 24.16 -9.84
C ALA A 379 -14.01 22.70 -9.91
N ARG A 380 -14.94 21.80 -10.20
CA ARG A 380 -14.65 20.39 -10.47
C ARG A 380 -15.63 19.85 -11.51
N GLY A 381 -15.20 18.82 -12.24
CA GLY A 381 -16.06 18.21 -13.23
C GLY A 381 -15.34 17.26 -14.17
N GLN A 382 -15.86 17.12 -15.38
CA GLN A 382 -15.39 16.15 -16.37
C GLN A 382 -14.63 16.83 -17.51
N VAL A 383 -13.57 16.20 -18.00
CA VAL A 383 -12.92 16.63 -19.24
C VAL A 383 -13.81 16.28 -20.42
N ILE A 384 -14.14 17.30 -21.22
CA ILE A 384 -14.92 17.12 -22.45
C ILE A 384 -14.07 17.26 -23.72
N CYS A 385 -12.92 17.94 -23.64
CA CYS A 385 -11.98 18.07 -24.75
C CYS A 385 -10.59 18.45 -24.24
N SER A 386 -9.58 17.66 -24.61
CA SER A 386 -8.16 17.94 -24.34
C SER A 386 -7.27 17.02 -25.15
N SER A 387 -6.14 17.53 -25.66
CA SER A 387 -5.06 16.71 -26.22
C SER A 387 -4.05 16.25 -25.18
N LEU A 388 -4.03 16.87 -24.00
CA LEU A 388 -3.12 16.54 -22.90
C LEU A 388 -3.66 15.43 -22.00
N PHE A 389 -4.97 15.40 -21.80
CA PHE A 389 -5.65 14.49 -20.89
C PHE A 389 -7.05 14.17 -21.45
N PRO A 390 -7.18 13.20 -22.37
CA PRO A 390 -8.35 13.09 -23.26
C PRO A 390 -9.69 12.88 -22.56
N GLN A 391 -9.70 12.20 -21.41
CA GLN A 391 -10.91 11.85 -20.68
C GLN A 391 -10.63 11.71 -19.19
N GLY A 392 -11.64 11.96 -18.35
CA GLY A 392 -11.58 11.75 -16.91
C GLY A 392 -12.17 12.91 -16.13
N TYR A 393 -11.80 12.98 -14.85
CA TYR A 393 -12.31 13.95 -13.89
C TYR A 393 -11.23 14.95 -13.49
N VAL A 394 -11.63 16.16 -13.11
CA VAL A 394 -10.69 17.21 -12.71
C VAL A 394 -11.18 18.04 -11.53
N ILE A 395 -10.22 18.53 -10.76
CA ILE A 395 -10.41 19.59 -9.76
C ILE A 395 -9.51 20.76 -10.14
N ILE A 396 -10.10 21.94 -10.23
CA ILE A 396 -9.42 23.22 -10.44
C ILE A 396 -9.29 23.90 -9.08
N MET A 397 -8.05 24.16 -8.67
CA MET A 397 -7.73 24.69 -7.35
C MET A 397 -7.00 26.02 -7.43
N GLU A 398 -7.10 26.79 -6.35
CA GLU A 398 -6.25 27.93 -6.06
C GLU A 398 -4.77 27.52 -6.10
N TYR A 399 -3.96 28.28 -6.82
CA TYR A 399 -2.51 28.12 -6.78
C TYR A 399 -1.95 28.70 -5.48
N ARG A 400 -1.11 27.93 -4.79
CA ARG A 400 -0.41 28.34 -3.56
C ARG A 400 1.09 28.24 -3.79
N GLU A 401 1.78 29.34 -3.52
CA GLU A 401 3.24 29.40 -3.52
C GLU A 401 3.80 28.50 -2.41
N GLY A 402 4.98 27.93 -2.64
CA GLY A 402 5.72 27.17 -1.65
C GLY A 402 6.47 25.97 -2.23
N GLU A 403 7.51 25.56 -1.53
CA GLU A 403 8.27 24.35 -1.84
C GLU A 403 7.74 23.18 -1.02
N ARG A 404 7.86 21.95 -1.55
CA ARG A 404 7.44 20.74 -0.81
C ARG A 404 8.31 20.61 0.43
N LEU A 405 7.66 20.34 1.56
CA LEU A 405 8.35 20.25 2.85
C LEU A 405 9.36 19.09 2.85
N SER A 406 9.11 18.01 2.12
CA SER A 406 10.06 16.90 1.92
C SER A 406 11.43 17.36 1.43
N ASP A 407 11.44 18.38 0.58
CA ASP A 407 12.62 18.81 -0.16
C ASP A 407 13.43 19.82 0.66
N ILE A 408 12.74 20.63 1.47
CA ILE A 408 13.38 21.73 2.20
C ILE A 408 13.51 21.50 3.71
N TRP A 409 12.89 20.48 4.30
CA TRP A 409 12.84 20.26 5.76
C TRP A 409 14.22 20.33 6.45
N HIS A 410 15.22 19.70 5.82
CA HIS A 410 16.58 19.62 6.35
C HIS A 410 17.31 20.98 6.37
N MET A 411 16.88 21.92 5.52
CA MET A 411 17.43 23.28 5.42
C MET A 411 16.74 24.30 6.33
N LEU A 412 15.60 23.95 6.92
CA LEU A 412 14.83 24.85 7.79
C LEU A 412 15.45 24.96 9.18
N ASN A 413 15.39 26.17 9.76
CA ASN A 413 15.81 26.39 11.13
C ASN A 413 14.73 25.94 12.15
N ALA A 414 15.09 25.91 13.44
CA ALA A 414 14.21 25.43 14.49
C ALA A 414 12.90 26.23 14.61
N ALA A 415 12.93 27.55 14.41
CA ALA A 415 11.75 28.39 14.51
C ALA A 415 10.79 28.21 13.33
N GLU A 416 11.33 27.95 12.13
CA GLU A 416 10.53 27.58 10.96
C GLU A 416 9.87 26.22 11.15
N ARG A 417 10.63 25.22 11.61
CA ARG A 417 10.09 23.87 11.88
C ARG A 417 8.96 23.90 12.92
N ALA A 418 9.16 24.60 14.03
CA ALA A 418 8.14 24.73 15.08
C ALA A 418 6.87 25.45 14.57
N HIS A 419 7.03 26.47 13.71
CA HIS A 419 5.89 27.13 13.06
C HIS A 419 5.12 26.17 12.17
N ILE A 420 5.82 25.43 11.31
CA ILE A 420 5.20 24.48 10.37
C ILE A 420 4.47 23.35 11.11
N GLU A 421 5.08 22.79 12.16
CA GLU A 421 4.45 21.80 13.01
C GLU A 421 3.14 22.33 13.62
N ASN A 422 3.16 23.56 14.14
CA ASN A 422 1.97 24.18 14.71
C ASN A 422 0.87 24.45 13.66
N GLU A 423 1.23 24.89 12.45
CA GLU A 423 0.24 25.09 11.37
C GLU A 423 -0.33 23.75 10.87
N CYS A 424 0.49 22.70 10.74
CA CYS A 424 0.01 21.36 10.38
C CYS A 424 -0.97 20.81 11.42
N LEU A 425 -0.67 21.03 12.72
CA LEU A 425 -1.56 20.65 13.81
C LEU A 425 -2.93 21.34 13.70
N LYS A 426 -2.95 22.64 13.39
CA LYS A 426 -4.20 23.38 13.14
C LYS A 426 -4.97 22.83 11.94
N ALA A 427 -4.28 22.50 10.85
CA ALA A 427 -4.91 21.92 9.67
C ALA A 427 -5.54 20.56 9.98
N ILE A 428 -4.85 19.70 10.73
CA ILE A 428 -5.39 18.40 11.18
C ILE A 428 -6.64 18.61 12.04
N HIS A 429 -6.62 19.57 12.97
CA HIS A 429 -7.82 19.91 13.76
C HIS A 429 -8.99 20.40 12.88
N ALA A 430 -8.70 21.20 11.85
CA ALA A 430 -9.72 21.67 10.92
C ALA A 430 -10.38 20.51 10.14
N LEU A 431 -9.58 19.54 9.68
CA LEU A 431 -10.09 18.32 9.01
C LEU A 431 -10.89 17.45 9.97
N ARG A 432 -10.43 17.28 11.22
CA ARG A 432 -11.15 16.49 12.23
C ARG A 432 -12.48 17.13 12.62
N ALA A 433 -12.56 18.46 12.65
CA ALA A 433 -13.80 19.19 12.90
C ALA A 433 -14.89 18.91 11.83
N ILE A 434 -14.48 18.53 10.62
CA ILE A 434 -15.38 18.09 9.54
C ILE A 434 -15.43 16.57 9.39
N SER A 435 -14.96 15.82 10.40
CA SER A 435 -14.94 14.35 10.43
C SER A 435 -14.10 13.73 9.32
N ILE A 436 -12.94 14.31 9.01
CA ILE A 436 -11.96 13.80 8.05
C ILE A 436 -10.62 13.51 8.75
N ARG A 437 -9.97 12.42 8.37
CA ARG A 437 -8.58 12.07 8.70
C ARG A 437 -7.75 11.93 7.42
N LEU A 438 -6.46 12.23 7.52
CA LEU A 438 -5.50 11.97 6.47
C LEU A 438 -4.88 10.59 6.65
N ASP A 439 -4.93 9.75 5.62
CA ASP A 439 -4.26 8.44 5.62
C ASP A 439 -2.90 8.48 4.87
N ASP A 440 -2.58 9.57 4.15
CA ASP A 440 -1.23 9.90 3.64
C ASP A 440 -0.73 11.30 4.11
N PRO A 441 -0.59 11.53 5.43
CA PRO A 441 -0.08 12.79 5.96
C PRO A 441 1.46 12.82 5.92
N GLY A 442 2.05 12.94 4.73
CA GLY A 442 3.51 13.04 4.56
C GLY A 442 4.00 14.47 4.28
N LYS A 443 5.31 14.72 4.50
CA LYS A 443 5.94 16.02 4.15
C LYS A 443 5.81 16.37 2.66
N HIS A 444 5.64 15.37 1.79
CA HIS A 444 5.42 15.58 0.36
C HIS A 444 4.08 16.25 0.05
N ASN A 445 3.11 16.17 0.97
CA ASN A 445 1.77 16.77 0.86
C ASN A 445 1.65 18.12 1.60
N VAL A 446 2.78 18.71 2.02
CA VAL A 446 2.83 20.01 2.68
C VAL A 446 3.70 20.97 1.87
N LEU A 447 3.16 22.13 1.52
CA LEU A 447 3.94 23.25 0.96
C LEU A 447 4.29 24.25 2.06
N TYR A 448 5.49 24.81 1.97
CA TYR A 448 5.91 25.93 2.81
C TYR A 448 6.54 27.04 1.96
N ALA A 449 5.94 28.23 2.01
CA ALA A 449 6.48 29.44 1.40
C ALA A 449 7.23 30.26 2.46
N ARG A 450 8.56 30.30 2.37
CA ARG A 450 9.41 30.96 3.39
C ARG A 450 9.13 32.45 3.54
N GLU A 451 8.93 33.15 2.41
CA GLU A 451 8.74 34.61 2.40
C GLU A 451 7.46 35.04 3.12
N SER A 452 6.35 34.36 2.84
CA SER A 452 5.04 34.64 3.46
C SER A 452 4.79 33.86 4.74
N ARG A 453 5.66 32.89 5.06
CA ARG A 453 5.49 31.87 6.10
C ARG A 453 4.19 31.05 5.97
N ALA A 454 3.63 30.98 4.77
CA ALA A 454 2.40 30.24 4.52
C ALA A 454 2.69 28.74 4.50
N VAL A 455 1.82 27.97 5.17
CA VAL A 455 1.80 26.51 5.16
C VAL A 455 0.53 26.07 4.45
N THR A 456 0.62 25.08 3.57
CA THR A 456 -0.55 24.56 2.85
C THR A 456 -0.51 23.04 2.85
N LEU A 457 -1.60 22.41 3.29
CA LEU A 457 -1.82 20.97 3.17
C LEU A 457 -2.56 20.67 1.87
N LEU A 458 -2.14 19.60 1.19
CA LEU A 458 -2.61 19.18 -0.12
C LEU A 458 -2.90 17.67 -0.17
N ASP A 459 -3.43 17.23 -1.31
CA ASP A 459 -3.63 15.83 -1.70
C ASP A 459 -4.52 15.02 -0.74
N PHE A 460 -5.85 15.19 -0.88
CA PHE A 460 -6.84 14.53 -0.03
C PHE A 460 -7.50 13.30 -0.65
N GLU A 461 -6.93 12.74 -1.71
CA GLU A 461 -7.55 11.65 -2.47
C GLU A 461 -7.67 10.33 -1.70
N VAL A 462 -6.80 10.13 -0.71
CA VAL A 462 -6.82 9.00 0.23
C VAL A 462 -7.35 9.38 1.61
N ALA A 463 -7.91 10.58 1.79
CA ALA A 463 -8.49 10.96 3.07
C ALA A 463 -9.71 10.07 3.42
N ALA A 464 -9.90 9.83 4.72
CA ALA A 464 -10.94 8.95 5.22
C ALA A 464 -11.98 9.71 6.06
N PRO A 465 -13.28 9.38 5.90
CA PRO A 465 -14.29 9.85 6.83
C PRO A 465 -14.12 9.19 8.18
N LEU A 466 -14.32 9.97 9.23
CA LEU A 466 -14.31 9.49 10.60
C LEU A 466 -15.71 9.13 11.03
N ALA A 467 -15.87 7.89 11.52
CA ALA A 467 -17.09 7.51 12.20
C ALA A 467 -17.23 8.32 13.50
N ALA A 468 -18.47 8.63 13.87
CA ALA A 468 -18.74 9.28 15.15
C ALA A 468 -18.08 8.50 16.31
N ASN A 469 -17.45 9.23 17.23
CA ASN A 469 -16.74 8.69 18.40
C ASN A 469 -15.47 7.88 18.09
N THR A 470 -14.92 7.94 16.86
CA THR A 470 -13.60 7.38 16.57
C THR A 470 -12.52 8.22 17.24
N PHE A 471 -11.75 7.63 18.15
CA PHE A 471 -10.58 8.29 18.72
C PHE A 471 -9.36 8.07 17.80
N ILE A 472 -8.79 9.16 17.29
CA ILE A 472 -7.50 9.14 16.61
C ILE A 472 -6.60 10.15 17.33
N PRO A 473 -5.47 9.71 17.91
CA PRO A 473 -4.57 10.62 18.60
C PRO A 473 -3.98 11.62 17.59
N THR A 474 -3.75 12.86 18.00
CA THR A 474 -3.22 13.88 17.07
C THR A 474 -1.78 13.58 16.64
N SER A 475 -1.10 12.77 17.46
CA SER A 475 0.20 12.19 17.15
C SER A 475 0.20 11.22 15.96
N TYR A 476 -0.96 10.76 15.46
CA TYR A 476 -1.04 9.92 14.25
C TYR A 476 -0.56 10.68 13.00
N GLU A 477 -1.32 11.67 12.53
CA GLU A 477 -0.95 12.43 11.33
C GLU A 477 0.34 13.24 11.57
N MET A 478 0.50 13.85 12.75
CA MET A 478 1.73 14.61 13.08
C MET A 478 2.97 13.72 13.10
N GLY A 479 2.85 12.50 13.63
CA GLY A 479 3.96 11.54 13.68
C GLY A 479 4.39 11.08 12.30
N GLU A 480 3.45 10.86 11.39
CA GLU A 480 3.71 10.50 9.99
C GLU A 480 4.28 11.69 9.18
N ILE A 481 3.81 12.93 9.40
CA ILE A 481 4.39 14.11 8.73
C ILE A 481 5.84 14.28 9.20
N PHE A 482 6.10 14.28 10.51
CA PHE A 482 7.37 14.77 11.04
C PHE A 482 8.37 13.69 11.45
N ASN A 483 7.98 12.42 11.51
CA ASN A 483 8.75 11.32 12.13
C ASN A 483 9.16 11.62 13.58
N SER A 484 8.38 12.46 14.28
CA SER A 484 8.69 12.91 15.63
C SER A 484 8.29 11.84 16.65
N SER A 485 9.26 11.06 17.10
CA SER A 485 9.17 10.24 18.31
C SER A 485 8.95 11.07 19.58
N SER A 486 9.15 12.39 19.51
CA SER A 486 9.03 13.36 20.60
C SER A 486 7.58 13.71 21.02
N LEU A 487 6.56 13.44 20.20
CA LEU A 487 5.16 13.72 20.58
C LEU A 487 4.50 12.61 21.42
N ARG A 488 5.16 11.45 21.58
CA ARG A 488 4.60 10.29 22.30
C ARG A 488 4.57 10.46 23.83
N THR A 489 5.27 11.44 24.39
CA THR A 489 5.41 11.61 25.84
C THR A 489 4.33 12.50 26.49
N GLY A 490 3.46 13.15 25.70
CA GLY A 490 2.50 14.15 26.21
C GLY A 490 1.06 13.68 26.42
N GLU A 491 0.62 12.58 25.81
CA GLU A 491 -0.82 12.20 25.78
C GLU A 491 -1.22 11.08 26.78
N GLN A 492 -0.32 10.64 27.68
CA GLN A 492 -0.64 9.64 28.72
C GLN A 492 -1.08 10.22 30.08
N GLY A 493 -1.40 11.51 30.16
CA GLY A 493 -1.89 12.16 31.38
C GLY A 493 -3.17 12.94 31.15
N GLY A 494 -4.31 12.28 31.29
CA GLY A 494 -5.65 12.89 31.23
C GLY A 494 -6.72 11.91 31.63
#